data_AF-A0A238IZY9-F1
#
_entry.id   AF-A0A238IZY9-F1
#
_cell.length_a   1.000
_cell.length_b   1.000
_cell.length_c   1.000
_cell.angle_alpha   90.00
_cell.angle_beta   90.00
_cell.angle_gamma   90.00
#
_symmetry.space_group_name_H-M   'P 1'
#
loop_
_entity.id
_entity.type
_entity.pdbx_description
1 polymer ?
#
loop_
_entity_poly.entity_id
_entity_poly.type
_entity_poly.pdbx_seq_one_letter_code
_entity_poly.pdbx_strand_id
1 'polypeptide(L)'
;MSDDYIHTEDPGFEDFVKRELDGLALRADEHGICLDCLTDRVIVEMVASLTRAGISARDILSMVLDGIDLAQFPLDEDEGDGPARRMH
;
A
#
# COMPACT_ATOMS: atom_id res chain seq x y z
N MET A 1 15.05 -19.04 -12.10
CA MET A 1 14.14 -18.16 -12.88
C MET A 1 13.55 -17.23 -11.86
N SER A 2 14.07 -16.00 -11.78
CA SER A 2 13.58 -14.98 -10.86
C SER A 2 12.25 -14.46 -11.41
N ASP A 3 11.17 -14.66 -10.68
CA ASP A 3 9.93 -13.90 -10.89
C ASP A 3 10.20 -12.48 -10.37
N ASP A 4 10.89 -11.68 -11.18
CA ASP A 4 10.97 -10.22 -11.02
C ASP A 4 9.72 -9.54 -11.61
N TYR A 5 8.55 -10.15 -11.44
CA TYR A 5 7.28 -9.46 -11.69
C TYR A 5 6.95 -8.67 -10.43
N ILE A 6 7.29 -7.38 -10.45
CA ILE A 6 6.80 -6.44 -9.45
C ILE A 6 5.28 -6.30 -9.68
N HIS A 7 4.48 -7.06 -8.92
CA HIS A 7 3.01 -7.06 -9.04
C HIS A 7 2.34 -5.77 -8.55
N THR A 8 3.11 -4.76 -8.10
CA THR A 8 2.58 -3.48 -7.63
C THR A 8 1.93 -2.63 -8.72
N GLU A 9 2.20 -2.93 -10.00
CA GLU A 9 1.56 -2.26 -11.15
C GLU A 9 0.30 -3.00 -11.66
N ASP A 10 -0.05 -4.15 -11.07
CA ASP A 10 -1.26 -4.89 -11.45
C ASP A 10 -2.50 -4.18 -10.85
N PRO A 11 -3.48 -3.74 -11.66
CA PRO A 11 -4.70 -3.12 -11.16
C PRO A 11 -5.43 -3.97 -10.11
N GLY A 12 -5.29 -5.30 -10.12
CA GLY A 12 -5.89 -6.18 -9.13
C GLY A 12 -5.17 -6.21 -7.78
N PHE A 13 -3.92 -5.76 -7.70
CA PHE A 13 -3.10 -5.82 -6.50
C PHE A 13 -3.57 -4.81 -5.44
N GLU A 14 -3.76 -3.55 -5.83
CA GLU A 14 -4.23 -2.50 -4.91
C GLU A 14 -5.65 -2.79 -4.38
N ASP A 15 -6.54 -3.24 -5.26
CA ASP A 15 -7.89 -3.67 -4.87
C ASP A 15 -7.88 -4.86 -3.90
N PHE A 16 -6.96 -5.81 -4.09
CA PHE A 16 -6.76 -6.93 -3.18
C PHE A 16 -6.27 -6.43 -1.81
N VAL A 17 -5.23 -5.61 -1.78
CA VAL A 17 -4.67 -5.06 -0.53
C VAL A 17 -5.75 -4.30 0.25
N LYS A 18 -6.50 -3.41 -0.42
CA LYS A 18 -7.60 -2.67 0.19
C LYS A 18 -8.65 -3.59 0.80
N ARG A 19 -9.11 -4.60 0.04
CA ARG A 19 -10.12 -5.56 0.52
C ARG A 19 -9.66 -6.33 1.75
N GLU A 20 -8.41 -6.76 1.78
CA GLU A 20 -7.87 -7.50 2.92
C GLU A 20 -7.71 -6.61 4.15
N LEU A 21 -7.32 -5.35 4.00
CA LEU A 21 -7.25 -4.38 5.09
C LEU A 21 -8.65 -4.05 5.65
N ASP A 22 -9.63 -3.83 4.78
CA ASP A 22 -11.03 -3.63 5.19
C ASP A 22 -11.57 -4.84 5.96
N GLY A 23 -11.30 -6.05 5.45
CA GLY A 23 -11.69 -7.30 6.11
C GLY A 23 -10.99 -7.50 7.46
N LEU A 24 -9.72 -7.10 7.58
CA LEU A 24 -8.98 -7.16 8.83
C LEU A 24 -9.54 -6.19 9.87
N ALA A 25 -9.88 -4.96 9.45
CA ALA A 25 -10.48 -3.94 10.33
C ALA A 25 -11.84 -4.40 10.87
N LEU A 26 -12.69 -4.98 10.00
CA LEU A 26 -13.98 -5.54 10.42
C LEU A 26 -13.83 -6.62 11.49
N ARG A 27 -12.92 -7.59 11.26
CA ARG A 27 -12.67 -8.66 12.25
C ARG A 27 -12.07 -8.12 13.55
N ALA A 28 -11.25 -7.08 13.48
CA ALA A 28 -10.72 -6.44 14.70
C ALA A 28 -11.86 -5.83 15.54
N ASP A 29 -12.81 -5.15 14.90
CA ASP A 29 -13.99 -4.60 15.58
C ASP A 29 -14.85 -5.70 16.23
N GLU A 30 -15.09 -6.82 15.55
CA GLU A 30 -15.79 -7.99 16.11
C GLU A 30 -15.14 -8.56 17.38
N HIS A 31 -13.83 -8.36 17.53
CA HIS A 31 -13.03 -8.78 18.68
C HIS A 31 -12.79 -7.65 19.71
N GLY A 32 -13.36 -6.46 19.50
CA GLY A 32 -13.17 -5.29 20.37
C GLY A 32 -11.74 -4.74 20.33
N ILE A 33 -11.01 -4.98 19.24
CA ILE A 33 -9.65 -4.48 19.02
C ILE A 33 -9.75 -3.12 18.33
N CYS A 34 -9.14 -2.10 18.93
CA CYS A 34 -9.11 -0.77 18.35
C CYS A 34 -8.26 -0.73 17.07
N LEU A 35 -8.66 0.07 16.08
CA LEU A 35 -7.93 0.15 14.81
C LEU A 35 -6.47 0.60 15.02
N ASP A 36 -6.24 1.58 15.90
CA ASP A 36 -4.89 2.06 16.25
C ASP A 36 -4.00 0.93 16.83
N CYS A 37 -4.60 0.11 17.70
CA CYS A 37 -3.95 -1.04 18.34
C CYS A 37 -3.56 -2.10 17.30
N LEU A 38 -4.45 -2.29 16.30
CA LEU A 38 -4.24 -3.22 15.20
C LEU A 38 -3.16 -2.71 14.25
N THR A 39 -3.19 -1.44 13.85
CA THR A 39 -2.24 -0.85 12.90
C THR A 39 -0.82 -0.90 13.43
N ASP A 40 -0.61 -0.55 14.71
CA ASP A 40 0.71 -0.62 15.34
C ASP A 40 1.27 -2.05 15.29
N ARG A 41 0.44 -3.04 15.61
CA ARG A 41 0.85 -4.44 15.63
C ARG A 41 1.13 -4.99 14.22
N VAL A 42 0.32 -4.60 13.24
CA VAL A 42 0.48 -4.99 11.83
C VAL A 42 1.79 -4.46 11.28
N ILE A 43 2.12 -3.18 11.50
CA ILE A 43 3.38 -2.57 11.07
C ILE A 43 4.58 -3.35 11.64
N VAL A 44 4.55 -3.66 12.94
CA VAL A 44 5.63 -4.41 13.60
C VAL A 44 5.79 -5.81 13.00
N GLU A 45 4.71 -6.54 12.75
CA GLU A 45 4.80 -7.88 12.16
C GLU A 45 5.22 -7.87 10.70
N MET A 46 4.86 -6.84 9.93
CA MET A 46 5.38 -6.63 8.58
C MET A 46 6.90 -6.44 8.62
N VAL A 47 7.40 -5.51 9.43
CA VAL A 47 8.85 -5.26 9.59
C VAL A 47 9.58 -6.52 10.06
N ALA A 48 9.02 -7.24 11.03
CA ALA A 48 9.61 -8.48 11.52
C ALA A 48 9.66 -9.56 10.43
N SER A 49 8.62 -9.67 9.60
CA SER A 49 8.57 -10.64 8.50
C SER A 49 9.58 -10.31 7.40
N LEU A 50 9.70 -9.03 7.00
CA LEU A 50 10.71 -8.58 6.04
C LEU A 50 12.13 -8.83 6.56
N THR A 51 12.36 -8.57 7.85
CA THR A 51 13.65 -8.84 8.51
C THR A 51 13.97 -10.34 8.49
N ARG A 52 13.00 -11.20 8.81
CA ARG A 52 13.15 -12.67 8.75
C ARG A 52 13.41 -13.17 7.33
N ALA A 53 12.90 -12.49 6.32
CA ALA A 53 13.17 -12.77 4.91
C ALA A 53 14.56 -12.29 4.45
N GLY A 54 15.33 -11.63 5.32
CA GLY A 54 16.69 -11.17 5.05
C GLY A 54 16.77 -9.80 4.37
N ILE A 55 15.67 -9.06 4.30
CA ILE A 55 15.65 -7.70 3.75
C ILE A 55 16.37 -6.75 4.73
N SER A 56 17.21 -5.86 4.20
CA SER A 56 17.99 -4.96 5.04
C SER A 56 17.10 -3.89 5.69
N ALA A 57 17.48 -3.45 6.88
CA ALA A 57 16.76 -2.36 7.57
C ALA A 57 16.70 -1.07 6.72
N ARG A 58 17.72 -0.84 5.89
CA ARG A 58 17.76 0.30 4.95
C ARG A 58 16.67 0.18 3.89
N ASP A 59 16.49 -1.00 3.31
CA ASP A 59 15.50 -1.22 2.25
C ASP A 59 14.08 -1.16 2.82
N ILE A 60 13.86 -1.71 4.02
CA ILE A 60 12.59 -1.60 4.75
C ILE A 60 12.26 -0.12 4.99
N LEU A 61 13.22 0.67 5.46
CA LEU A 61 13.02 2.10 5.69
C LEU A 61 12.70 2.84 4.39
N SER A 62 13.35 2.49 3.27
CA SER A 62 13.04 3.06 1.96
C SER A 62 11.58 2.80 1.58
N MET A 63 11.10 1.56 1.70
CA MET A 63 9.72 1.20 1.37
C MET A 63 8.69 1.97 2.23
N VAL A 64 8.99 2.17 3.51
CA VAL A 64 8.11 2.95 4.40
C VAL A 64 8.07 4.42 3.99
N LEU A 65 9.21 4.99 3.61
CA LEU A 65 9.27 6.37 3.11
C LEU A 65 8.50 6.52 1.79
N ASP A 66 8.65 5.57 0.86
CA ASP A 66 7.89 5.55 -0.40
C ASP A 66 6.37 5.52 -0.13
N GLY A 67 5.92 4.71 0.85
CA GLY A 67 4.52 4.66 1.27
C GLY A 67 4.02 5.96 1.90
N ILE A 68 4.87 6.67 2.65
CA ILE A 68 4.56 7.99 3.20
C ILE A 68 4.41 9.02 2.08
N ASP A 69 5.30 9.00 1.09
CA ASP A 69 5.24 9.90 -0.06
C ASP A 69 3.98 9.65 -0.89
N LEU A 70 3.61 8.39 -1.14
CA LEU A 70 2.35 8.04 -1.81
C LEU A 70 1.10 8.54 -1.05
N ALA A 71 1.12 8.51 0.28
CA ALA A 71 0.02 9.00 1.10
C ALA A 71 -0.07 10.54 1.15
N GLN A 72 1.07 11.23 1.05
CA GLN A 72 1.14 12.70 1.09
C GLN A 72 0.91 13.34 -0.28
N PHE A 73 1.25 12.63 -1.35
CA PHE A 73 1.03 13.03 -2.72
C PHE A 73 0.11 12.00 -3.38
N PRO A 74 -1.22 12.09 -3.14
CA PRO A 74 -2.16 11.34 -3.96
C PRO A 74 -1.80 11.64 -5.41
N LEU A 75 -1.58 10.60 -6.22
CA LEU A 75 -1.40 10.77 -7.66
C LEU A 75 -2.58 11.61 -8.13
N ASP A 76 -2.31 12.85 -8.53
CA ASP A 76 -3.32 13.78 -9.00
C ASP A 76 -4.20 13.00 -10.00
N GLU A 77 -5.51 12.97 -9.74
CA GLU A 77 -6.49 12.49 -10.71
C GLU A 77 -6.18 13.23 -12.01
N ASP A 78 -5.72 12.49 -13.03
CA ASP A 78 -5.45 13.06 -14.34
C ASP A 78 -6.82 13.45 -14.93
N GLU A 79 -7.30 14.66 -14.57
CA GLU A 79 -8.27 15.46 -15.30
C GLU A 79 -7.67 15.75 -16.68
N GLY A 80 -7.80 14.76 -17.56
CA GLY A 80 -7.46 14.85 -18.98
C GLY A 80 -8.63 15.28 -19.86
N ASP A 81 -9.59 16.08 -19.38
CA ASP A 81 -10.54 16.80 -20.25
C ASP A 81 -9.86 18.09 -20.74
N GLY A 82 -8.86 17.93 -21.61
CA GLY A 82 -8.26 19.04 -22.33
C GLY A 82 -9.25 19.60 -23.36
N PRO A 83 -9.46 20.92 -23.44
CA PRO A 83 -10.41 21.49 -24.39
C PRO A 83 -9.98 21.14 -25.81
N ALA A 84 -10.86 20.44 -26.53
CA ALA A 84 -10.69 20.11 -27.94
C ALA A 84 -10.23 21.36 -28.72
N ARG A 85 -8.96 21.37 -29.13
CA ARG A 85 -8.44 22.37 -30.06
C ARG A 85 -9.27 22.31 -31.34
N ARG A 86 -10.02 23.39 -31.62
CA ARG A 86 -10.59 23.66 -32.94
C ARG A 86 -9.48 23.55 -33.99
N MET A 87 -9.64 22.66 -34.95
CA MET A 87 -8.98 22.76 -36.25
C MET A 87 -10.02 23.17 -37.29
N HIS A 88 -9.56 24.06 -38.17
CA HIS A 88 -10.27 24.69 -39.28
C HIS A 88 -10.90 23.70 -40.26
#